data_AF-A0A5A8UBX2-F1
#
_entry.id   AF-A0A5A8UBX2-F1
#
_cell.length_a   1.000
_cell.length_b   1.000
_cell.length_c   1.000
_cell.angle_alpha   90.00
_cell.angle_beta   90.00
_cell.angle_gamma   90.00
#
_symmetry.space_group_name_H-M   'P 1'
#
loop_
_entity.id
_entity.type
_entity.pdbx_description
1 polymer ?
#
loop_
_entity_poly.entity_id
_entity_poly.type
_entity_poly.pdbx_seq_one_letter_code
_entity_poly.pdbx_strand_id
1 'polypeptide(L)'
;MKRLTAFLGLLVAVVSTNALAEYGINMTEGVTSISRDIYGLHMMVFWVSVAIAIVVFGAMFYSLFAHRKSKGAVAANFHESTKAELIWTIVPIVILIGMAVPASKVLIDLEDTSKAEMTIKVTGHQWKWQYDAKKICTKKCTSV
;
A
#
# COMPACT_ATOMS: atom_id res chain seq x y z
N MET A 1 -0.60 -24.66 -46.42
CA MET A 1 0.67 -24.63 -45.66
C MET A 1 1.08 -23.23 -45.19
N LYS A 2 1.15 -22.19 -46.05
CA LYS A 2 1.56 -20.82 -45.65
C LYS A 2 0.70 -20.14 -44.57
N ARG A 3 -0.61 -20.45 -44.50
CA ARG A 3 -1.49 -19.92 -43.44
C ARG A 3 -1.21 -20.58 -42.09
N LEU A 4 -0.89 -21.87 -42.07
CA LEU A 4 -0.58 -22.61 -40.85
C LEU A 4 0.73 -22.11 -40.21
N THR A 5 1.75 -21.84 -41.02
CA THR A 5 3.02 -21.25 -40.55
C THR A 5 2.85 -19.82 -40.04
N ALA A 6 1.93 -19.03 -40.61
CA ALA A 6 1.63 -17.69 -40.13
C ALA A 6 0.88 -17.72 -38.77
N PHE A 7 -0.08 -18.64 -38.60
CA PHE A 7 -0.74 -18.83 -37.31
C PHE A 7 0.20 -19.36 -36.23
N LEU A 8 1.08 -20.30 -36.58
CA LEU A 8 2.10 -20.81 -35.65
C LEU A 8 3.08 -19.70 -35.23
N GLY A 9 3.51 -18.86 -36.17
CA GLY A 9 4.37 -17.72 -35.89
C GLY A 9 3.71 -16.65 -35.01
N LEU A 10 2.43 -16.37 -35.23
CA LEU A 10 1.65 -15.45 -34.40
C LEU A 10 1.45 -16.01 -32.98
N LEU A 11 1.25 -17.31 -32.85
CA LEU A 11 1.07 -17.98 -31.56
C LEU A 11 2.40 -18.00 -30.76
N VAL A 12 3.54 -18.20 -31.43
CA VAL A 12 4.87 -18.08 -30.80
C VAL A 12 5.19 -16.63 -30.39
N ALA A 13 4.75 -15.64 -31.18
CA ALA A 13 4.90 -14.22 -30.81
C ALA A 13 4.06 -13.84 -29.58
N VAL A 14 2.84 -14.36 -29.44
CA VAL A 14 1.98 -14.13 -28.26
C VAL A 14 2.49 -14.88 -27.02
N VAL A 15 3.15 -16.02 -27.20
CA VAL A 15 3.74 -16.83 -26.10
C VAL A 15 5.16 -16.37 -25.74
N SER A 16 5.65 -15.27 -26.34
CA SER A 16 6.93 -14.68 -25.95
C SER A 16 6.79 -14.10 -24.54
N THR A 17 7.09 -14.92 -23.54
CA THR A 17 7.20 -14.51 -22.15
C THR A 17 8.34 -13.50 -22.10
N ASN A 18 8.02 -12.23 -21.86
CA ASN A 18 9.00 -11.24 -21.46
C ASN A 18 9.90 -11.90 -20.40
N ALA A 19 11.23 -11.83 -20.58
CA ALA A 19 12.14 -12.28 -19.55
C ALA A 19 11.74 -11.57 -18.25
N LEU A 20 11.24 -12.33 -17.28
CA LEU A 20 10.82 -11.81 -15.99
C LEU A 20 12.09 -11.47 -15.20
N ALA A 21 12.74 -10.37 -15.56
CA ALA A 21 13.54 -9.65 -14.60
C ALA A 21 12.62 -9.37 -13.41
N GLU A 22 13.13 -9.52 -12.19
CA GLU A 22 12.38 -9.24 -10.97
C GLU A 22 12.04 -7.75 -10.90
N TYR A 23 10.97 -7.38 -11.60
CA TYR A 23 10.41 -6.05 -11.62
C TYR A 23 9.65 -5.93 -10.31
N GLY A 24 10.38 -5.58 -9.25
CA GLY A 24 9.78 -5.19 -7.98
C GLY A 24 8.94 -3.94 -8.19
N ILE A 25 7.64 -4.13 -8.48
CA ILE A 25 6.66 -3.03 -8.59
C ILE A 25 6.23 -2.56 -7.19
N ASN A 26 6.47 -3.39 -6.18
CA ASN A 26 6.13 -3.12 -4.79
C ASN A 26 7.38 -2.69 -3.97
N MET A 27 7.16 -2.20 -2.75
CA MET A 27 8.21 -1.94 -1.78
C MET A 27 8.95 -3.24 -1.42
N THR A 28 10.26 -3.13 -1.19
CA THR A 28 11.08 -4.25 -0.73
C THR A 28 10.57 -4.80 0.60
N GLU A 29 10.47 -6.12 0.72
CA GLU A 29 10.15 -6.76 1.99
C GLU A 29 11.31 -6.59 2.97
N GLY A 30 11.01 -6.10 4.17
CA GLY A 30 12.03 -5.89 5.18
C GLY A 30 12.41 -7.16 5.91
N VAL A 31 13.67 -7.19 6.36
CA VAL A 31 14.26 -8.34 7.07
C VAL A 31 13.93 -8.38 8.57
N THR A 32 13.35 -7.30 9.11
CA THR A 32 12.97 -7.20 10.53
C THR A 32 11.48 -7.50 10.73
N SER A 33 11.09 -7.94 11.93
CA SER A 33 9.67 -8.15 12.27
C SER A 33 8.83 -6.90 12.04
N ILE A 34 9.28 -5.76 12.58
CA ILE A 34 8.60 -4.47 12.45
C ILE A 34 8.44 -4.07 10.98
N SER A 35 9.46 -4.30 10.14
CA SER A 35 9.34 -3.93 8.73
C SER A 35 8.35 -4.82 7.97
N ARG A 36 8.16 -6.08 8.36
CA ARG A 36 7.11 -6.95 7.81
C ARG A 36 5.72 -6.49 8.24
N ASP A 37 5.58 -6.00 9.47
CA ASP A 37 4.32 -5.45 9.96
C ASP A 37 3.95 -4.14 9.23
N ILE A 38 4.94 -3.27 8.96
CA ILE A 38 4.77 -2.07 8.12
C ILE A 38 4.38 -2.46 6.69
N TYR A 39 5.03 -3.47 6.11
CA TYR A 39 4.67 -3.97 4.79
C TYR A 39 3.23 -4.49 4.75
N GLY A 40 2.80 -5.24 5.78
CA GLY A 40 1.43 -5.72 5.94
C GLY A 40 0.42 -4.57 6.05
N LEU A 41 0.74 -3.52 6.82
CA LEU A 41 -0.07 -2.29 6.89
C LEU A 41 -0.19 -1.62 5.52
N HIS A 42 0.93 -1.46 4.80
CA HIS A 42 0.93 -0.89 3.46
C HIS A 42 0.03 -1.69 2.52
N MET A 43 0.14 -3.02 2.53
CA MET A 43 -0.72 -3.90 1.72
C MET A 43 -2.20 -3.78 2.10
N MET A 44 -2.53 -3.71 3.39
CA MET A 44 -3.90 -3.51 3.85
C MET A 44 -4.49 -2.20 3.31
N VAL A 45 -3.80 -1.08 3.51
CA VAL A 45 -4.27 0.25 3.08
C VAL A 45 -4.38 0.33 1.56
N PHE A 46 -3.43 -0.30 0.85
CA PHE A 46 -3.47 -0.39 -0.61
C PHE A 46 -4.73 -1.12 -1.08
N TRP A 47 -5.06 -2.28 -0.51
CA TRP A 47 -6.26 -3.03 -0.89
C TRP A 47 -7.56 -2.30 -0.55
N VAL A 48 -7.61 -1.58 0.58
CA VAL A 48 -8.75 -0.70 0.90
C VAL A 48 -8.91 0.39 -0.15
N SER A 49 -7.80 1.01 -0.58
CA SER A 49 -7.81 2.05 -1.62
C SER A 49 -8.30 1.49 -2.97
N VAL A 50 -7.86 0.29 -3.35
CA VAL A 50 -8.32 -0.40 -4.56
C VAL A 50 -9.82 -0.67 -4.50
N ALA A 51 -10.34 -1.13 -3.34
CA ALA A 51 -11.77 -1.38 -3.17
C ALA A 51 -12.59 -0.09 -3.33
N ILE A 52 -12.16 1.02 -2.71
CA ILE A 52 -12.82 2.33 -2.88
C ILE A 52 -12.76 2.78 -4.34
N ALA A 53 -11.62 2.63 -5.00
CA ALA A 53 -11.47 2.97 -6.41
C ALA A 53 -12.47 2.19 -7.28
N ILE A 54 -12.60 0.87 -7.08
CA ILE A 54 -13.57 0.05 -7.83
C ILE A 54 -15.01 0.57 -7.62
N VAL A 55 -15.38 0.93 -6.39
CA VAL A 55 -16.72 1.48 -6.10
C VAL A 55 -16.95 2.81 -6.82
N VAL A 56 -15.98 3.74 -6.74
CA VAL A 56 -16.09 5.07 -7.37
C VAL A 56 -16.11 4.96 -8.89
N PHE A 57 -15.15 4.23 -9.47
CA PHE A 57 -15.10 4.01 -10.92
C PHE A 57 -16.33 3.26 -11.41
N GLY A 58 -16.80 2.26 -10.66
CA GLY A 58 -18.03 1.54 -10.97
C GLY A 58 -19.26 2.45 -11.00
N ALA A 59 -19.46 3.28 -9.98
CA ALA A 59 -20.56 4.25 -9.92
C ALA A 59 -20.46 5.30 -11.04
N MET A 60 -19.24 5.74 -11.37
CA MET A 60 -18.99 6.67 -12.48
C MET A 60 -19.34 6.02 -13.83
N PHE A 61 -18.82 4.82 -14.12
CA PHE A 61 -19.13 4.11 -15.37
C PHE A 61 -20.63 3.84 -15.49
N TYR A 62 -21.27 3.37 -14.41
CA TYR A 62 -22.72 3.18 -14.37
C TYR A 62 -23.46 4.48 -14.72
N SER A 63 -23.09 5.59 -14.10
CA SER A 63 -23.71 6.90 -14.33
C SER A 63 -23.58 7.35 -15.78
N LEU A 64 -22.42 7.13 -16.40
CA LEU A 64 -22.16 7.45 -17.80
C LEU A 64 -23.02 6.62 -18.77
N PHE A 65 -23.18 5.32 -18.50
CA PHE A 65 -23.96 4.43 -19.39
C PHE A 65 -25.48 4.54 -19.20
N ALA A 66 -25.92 4.82 -17.98
CA ALA A 66 -27.35 4.94 -17.63
C ALA A 66 -27.93 6.31 -17.98
N HIS A 67 -27.24 7.41 -17.70
CA HIS A 67 -27.75 8.78 -17.87
C HIS A 67 -27.31 9.43 -19.20
N ARG A 68 -26.98 8.62 -20.20
CA ARG A 68 -26.51 9.12 -21.50
C ARG A 68 -27.65 9.83 -22.23
N LYS A 69 -27.40 11.08 -22.69
CA LYS A 69 -28.35 11.88 -23.48
C LYS A 69 -28.93 11.14 -24.69
N SER A 70 -28.12 10.32 -25.36
CA SER A 70 -28.55 9.53 -26.53
C SER A 70 -29.62 8.47 -26.20
N LYS A 71 -29.86 8.16 -24.93
CA LYS A 71 -30.89 7.22 -24.47
C LYS A 71 -32.16 7.93 -23.99
N GLY A 72 -32.28 9.24 -24.19
CA GLY A 72 -33.45 10.02 -23.77
C GLY A 72 -33.49 10.35 -22.28
N ALA A 73 -32.36 10.26 -21.57
CA ALA A 73 -32.29 10.62 -20.16
C ALA A 73 -32.61 12.11 -19.93
N VAL A 74 -33.71 12.38 -19.23
CA VAL A 74 -34.11 13.73 -18.79
C VAL A 74 -33.43 14.02 -17.46
N ALA A 75 -32.82 15.20 -17.34
CA ALA A 75 -32.14 15.60 -16.10
C ALA A 75 -33.17 15.84 -14.99
N ALA A 76 -32.98 15.23 -13.85
CA ALA A 76 -33.78 15.50 -12.66
C ALA A 76 -33.25 16.75 -11.94
N ASN A 77 -34.14 17.57 -11.37
CA ASN A 77 -33.79 18.76 -10.60
C ASN A 77 -33.79 18.43 -9.10
N PHE A 78 -32.68 17.94 -8.58
CA PHE A 78 -32.45 17.75 -7.15
C PHE A 78 -31.21 18.55 -6.75
N HIS A 79 -31.33 19.41 -5.74
CA HIS A 79 -30.24 20.33 -5.34
C HIS A 79 -29.53 19.91 -4.05
N GLU A 80 -30.16 19.10 -3.21
CA GLU A 80 -29.58 18.65 -1.95
C GLU A 80 -30.16 17.30 -1.54
N SER A 81 -29.37 16.52 -0.80
CA SER A 81 -29.82 15.28 -0.19
C SER A 81 -29.06 15.06 1.10
N THR A 82 -29.61 15.60 2.20
CA THR A 82 -29.03 15.46 3.55
C THR A 82 -28.77 14.00 3.92
N LYS A 83 -29.61 13.07 3.45
CA LYS A 83 -29.42 11.64 3.70
C LYS A 83 -28.20 11.09 2.96
N ALA A 84 -27.99 11.46 1.70
CA ALA A 84 -26.82 11.02 0.95
C ALA A 84 -25.55 11.63 1.55
N GLU A 85 -25.60 12.92 1.89
CA GLU A 85 -24.52 13.66 2.55
C GLU A 85 -24.06 13.01 3.85
N LEU A 86 -25.02 12.60 4.68
CA LEU A 86 -24.73 11.91 5.93
C LEU A 86 -24.08 10.53 5.69
N ILE A 87 -24.55 9.78 4.69
CA ILE A 87 -24.01 8.44 4.40
C ILE A 87 -22.57 8.53 3.92
N TRP A 88 -22.27 9.40 2.94
CA TRP A 88 -20.92 9.47 2.38
C TRP A 88 -19.90 10.13 3.31
N THR A 89 -20.32 10.81 4.38
CA THR A 89 -19.42 11.37 5.39
C THR A 89 -19.12 10.34 6.49
N ILE A 90 -20.12 9.58 6.94
CA ILE A 90 -19.95 8.55 7.97
C ILE A 90 -19.09 7.39 7.46
N VAL A 91 -19.33 6.93 6.22
CA VAL A 91 -18.64 5.75 5.68
C VAL A 91 -17.11 5.92 5.67
N PRO A 92 -16.52 7.02 5.14
CA PRO A 92 -15.08 7.25 5.21
C PRO A 92 -14.54 7.34 6.65
N ILE A 93 -15.29 7.96 7.57
CA ILE A 93 -14.87 8.07 8.97
C ILE A 93 -14.72 6.67 9.60
N VAL A 94 -15.69 5.78 9.40
CA VAL A 94 -15.66 4.42 9.93
C VAL A 94 -14.47 3.63 9.37
N ILE A 95 -14.20 3.77 8.06
CA ILE A 95 -13.04 3.12 7.41
C ILE A 95 -11.72 3.57 8.06
N LEU A 96 -11.55 4.88 8.29
CA LEU A 96 -10.34 5.43 8.90
C LEU A 96 -10.15 4.95 10.34
N ILE A 97 -11.22 4.90 11.14
CA ILE A 97 -11.15 4.40 12.52
C ILE A 97 -10.74 2.92 12.54
N GLY A 98 -11.28 2.11 11.63
CA GLY A 98 -10.91 0.69 11.51
C GLY A 98 -9.43 0.49 11.20
N MET A 99 -8.86 1.34 10.35
CA MET A 99 -7.44 1.30 10.00
C MET A 99 -6.51 1.85 11.09
N ALA A 100 -7.01 2.73 11.96
CA ALA A 100 -6.19 3.33 13.01
C ALA A 100 -5.68 2.30 14.02
N VAL A 101 -6.49 1.28 14.35
CA VAL A 101 -6.13 0.26 15.36
C VAL A 101 -4.87 -0.53 15.00
N PRO A 102 -4.78 -1.20 13.82
CA PRO A 102 -3.56 -1.93 13.46
C PRO A 102 -2.37 -0.98 13.25
N ALA A 103 -2.59 0.24 12.73
CA ALA A 103 -1.52 1.22 12.54
C ALA A 103 -0.90 1.66 13.88
N SER A 104 -1.72 1.93 14.90
CA SER A 104 -1.23 2.31 16.23
C SER A 104 -0.44 1.21 16.91
N LYS A 105 -0.80 -0.07 16.73
CA LYS A 105 -0.04 -1.19 17.30
C LYS A 105 1.39 -1.23 16.75
N VAL A 106 1.54 -1.14 15.43
CA VAL A 106 2.87 -1.16 14.79
C VAL A 106 3.68 0.08 15.17
N LEU A 107 3.05 1.24 15.36
CA LEU A 107 3.74 2.44 15.83
C LEU A 107 4.28 2.27 17.25
N ILE A 108 3.51 1.66 18.16
CA ILE A 108 3.97 1.37 19.52
C ILE A 108 5.16 0.40 19.49
N ASP A 109 5.07 -0.65 18.68
CA ASP A 109 6.15 -1.64 18.54
C ASP A 109 7.41 -1.05 17.88
N LEU A 110 7.25 -0.04 17.01
CA LEU A 110 8.35 0.69 16.39
C LEU A 110 9.10 1.58 17.39
N GLU A 111 8.39 2.17 18.35
CA GLU A 111 8.97 3.06 19.36
C GLU A 111 9.58 2.30 20.55
N ASP A 112 9.24 1.03 20.76
CA ASP A 112 9.82 0.21 21.84
C ASP A 112 11.28 -0.17 21.58
N THR A 113 12.19 0.58 22.20
CA THR A 113 13.64 0.33 22.16
C THR A 113 14.17 -0.36 23.42
N SER A 114 13.29 -0.78 24.33
CA SER A 114 13.67 -1.27 25.67
C SER A 114 14.46 -2.59 25.65
N LYS A 115 14.34 -3.38 24.58
CA LYS A 115 14.95 -4.72 24.43
C LYS A 115 16.24 -4.72 23.60
N ALA A 116 16.90 -3.59 23.44
CA ALA A 116 18.15 -3.53 22.68
C ALA A 116 19.28 -4.32 23.37
N GLU A 117 19.86 -5.31 22.68
CA GLU A 117 21.04 -6.06 23.15
C GLU A 117 22.36 -5.33 22.82
N MET A 118 22.34 -4.41 21.86
CA MET A 118 23.50 -3.65 21.39
C MET A 118 23.12 -2.20 21.11
N THR A 119 24.01 -1.26 21.45
CA THR A 119 23.86 0.16 21.11
C THR A 119 24.99 0.60 20.18
N ILE A 120 24.62 1.10 19.00
CA ILE A 120 25.55 1.69 18.04
C ILE A 120 25.22 3.18 17.94
N LYS A 121 26.20 4.04 18.22
CA LYS A 121 26.10 5.47 17.97
C LYS A 121 26.53 5.74 16.53
N VAL A 122 25.63 6.29 15.72
CA VAL A 122 25.92 6.70 14.35
C VAL A 122 26.09 8.22 14.31
N THR A 123 27.26 8.70 13.88
CA THR A 123 27.54 10.13 13.71
C THR A 123 27.62 10.45 12.22
N GLY A 124 26.72 11.32 11.74
CA GLY A 124 26.74 11.81 10.36
C GLY A 124 27.73 12.97 10.20
N HIS A 125 28.62 12.85 9.22
CA HIS A 125 29.53 13.90 8.78
C HIS A 125 29.21 14.25 7.31
N GLN A 126 29.78 15.35 6.79
CA GLN A 126 29.62 15.68 5.36
C GLN A 126 30.12 14.52 4.48
N TRP A 127 29.19 13.91 3.74
CA TRP A 127 29.40 12.73 2.87
C TRP A 127 30.04 11.49 3.52
N LYS A 128 29.98 11.33 4.85
CA LYS A 128 30.46 10.10 5.51
C LYS A 128 29.69 9.80 6.79
N TRP A 129 29.67 8.52 7.17
CA TRP A 129 29.06 8.04 8.41
C TRP A 129 30.14 7.42 9.29
N GLN A 130 30.11 7.74 10.59
CA GLN A 130 30.96 7.12 11.60
C GLN A 130 30.09 6.28 12.54
N TYR A 131 30.56 5.08 12.87
CA TYR A 131 29.85 4.13 13.72
C TYR A 131 30.69 3.81 14.96
N ASP A 132 30.18 4.16 16.13
CA ASP A 132 30.81 3.84 17.42
C ASP A 132 29.95 2.79 18.14
N ALA A 133 30.45 1.56 18.27
CA ALA A 133 29.77 0.50 19.01
C ALA A 133 30.02 0.66 20.52
N LYS A 134 28.99 1.01 21.28
CA LYS A 134 29.05 1.06 22.76
C LYS A 134 28.42 -0.22 23.28
N LYS A 135 29.20 -1.13 23.86
CA LYS A 135 28.63 -2.30 24.55
C LYS A 135 27.71 -1.80 25.66
N ILE A 136 26.46 -2.27 25.68
CA ILE A 136 25.55 -2.04 26.79
C ILE A 136 26.18 -2.71 28.01
N CYS A 137 26.45 -1.92 29.06
CA CYS A 137 26.95 -2.46 30.31
C CYS A 137 25.77 -3.04 31.12
N THR A 138 25.18 -4.15 30.66
CA THR A 138 24.04 -4.78 31.36
C THR A 138 24.45 -5.84 32.37
N LYS A 139 25.72 -6.29 32.40
CA LYS A 139 26.32 -7.02 33.54
C LYS A 139 27.81 -6.71 33.67
N LYS A 140 28.22 -6.20 34.83
CA LYS A 140 29.60 -5.89 35.27
C LYS A 140 30.28 -4.66 34.63
N CYS A 141 29.78 -3.48 34.99
CA CYS A 141 30.64 -2.31 35.20
C CYS A 141 30.98 -2.24 36.71
N THR A 142 31.81 -3.17 37.18
CA THR A 142 32.48 -3.08 38.49
C THR A 142 33.82 -3.82 38.39
N SER A 143 34.91 -3.14 38.79
CA SER A 143 36.33 -3.55 38.81
C SER A 143 36.95 -3.81 37.42
N VAL A 144 38.03 -3.14 37.01
CA VAL A 144 39.26 -2.79 37.76
C VAL A 144 39.67 -1.35 37.49
#